data_AF-A0AAU4BNV4-F1
#
_entry.id   AF-A0AAU4BNV4-F1
#
_cell.length_a   1.000
_cell.length_b   1.000
_cell.length_c   1.000
_cell.angle_alpha   90.00
_cell.angle_beta   90.00
_cell.angle_gamma   90.00
#
_symmetry.space_group_name_H-M   'P 1'
#
loop_
_entity.id
_entity.type
_entity.pdbx_description
1 polymer ?
#
loop_
_entity_poly.entity_id
_entity_poly.type
_entity_poly.pdbx_seq_one_letter_code
_entity_poly.pdbx_strand_id
1 'polypeptide(L)' 'MKIGRYAKTVVAGVLAGAYALQAALSDDTVTNTEWFAIGTAVLIAIGVLAVPNSPQEPRG' A
#
# COMPACT_ATOMS: atom_id res chain seq x y z
N MET A 1 10.57 19.27 -1.57
CA MET A 1 11.04 17.90 -1.24
C MET A 1 10.95 17.05 -2.51
N LYS A 2 12.05 16.43 -2.96
CA LYS A 2 12.01 15.51 -4.11
C LYS A 2 11.39 14.20 -3.63
N ILE A 3 10.22 13.84 -4.14
CA ILE A 3 9.58 12.56 -3.80
C ILE A 3 10.41 11.46 -4.47
N GLY A 4 10.98 10.56 -3.67
CA GLY A 4 11.86 9.50 -4.16
C GLY A 4 11.15 8.55 -5.13
N ARG A 5 11.91 7.90 -6.03
CA ARG A 5 11.41 7.00 -7.08
C ARG A 5 10.42 5.94 -6.55
N TYR A 6 10.62 5.46 -5.32
CA TYR A 6 9.82 4.41 -4.68
C TYR A 6 8.89 4.91 -3.58
N ALA A 7 8.72 6.22 -3.42
CA ALA A 7 7.94 6.76 -2.30
C ALA A 7 6.50 6.23 -2.28
N LYS A 8 5.83 6.18 -3.44
CA LYS A 8 4.47 5.65 -3.54
C LYS A 8 4.38 4.18 -3.18
N THR A 9 5.42 3.40 -3.47
CA THR A 9 5.43 1.97 -3.17
C THR A 9 5.66 1.70 -1.70
N VAL A 10 6.54 2.47 -1.08
CA VAL A 10 6.74 2.43 0.38
C VAL A 10 5.42 2.79 1.07
N VAL A 11 4.75 3.86 0.64
CA VAL A 11 3.45 4.26 1.19
C VAL A 11 2.40 3.15 0.99
N ALA A 12 2.31 2.58 -0.22
CA ALA A 12 1.35 1.51 -0.49
C ALA A 12 1.63 0.24 0.35
N GLY A 13 2.91 -0.13 0.53
CA GLY A 13 3.30 -1.25 1.38
C GLY A 13 2.98 -1.02 2.85
N VAL A 14 3.23 0.20 3.36
CA VAL A 14 2.87 0.59 4.73
C VAL A 14 1.35 0.51 4.93
N LEU A 15 0.55 1.00 3.97
CA LEU A 15 -0.90 0.93 4.04
C LEU A 15 -1.41 -0.52 4.01
N ALA A 16 -0.82 -1.39 3.18
CA ALA A 16 -1.17 -2.81 3.16
C ALA A 16 -0.86 -3.49 4.51
N GLY A 17 0.31 -3.19 5.10
CA GLY A 17 0.69 -3.68 6.43
C GLY A 17 -0.22 -3.15 7.54
N ALA A 18 -0.60 -1.87 7.48
CA ALA A 18 -1.53 -1.27 8.42
C ALA A 18 -2.91 -1.92 8.36
N TYR A 19 -3.36 -2.31 7.16
CA TYR A 19 -4.63 -3.02 6.98
C TYR A 19 -4.61 -4.41 7.63
N ALA A 20 -3.51 -5.15 7.46
CA ALA A 20 -3.33 -6.44 8.12
C ALA A 20 -3.27 -6.30 9.66
N LEU A 21 -2.60 -5.26 10.15
CA LEU A 21 -2.53 -4.96 11.58
C LEU A 21 -3.91 -4.58 12.14
N GLN A 22 -4.71 -3.81 11.40
CA GLN A 22 -6.06 -3.42 11.81
C GLN A 22 -6.96 -4.63 12.02
N ALA A 23 -6.92 -5.60 11.11
CA ALA A 23 -7.68 -6.85 11.24
C ALA A 23 -7.30 -7.57 12.54
N ALA A 24 -6.00 -7.76 12.77
CA ALA A 24 -5.51 -8.42 13.99
C ALA A 24 -5.90 -7.69 15.29
N LEU A 25 -5.95 -6.36 15.28
CA LEU A 25 -6.32 -5.56 16.46
C LEU A 25 -7.83 -5.49 16.73
N SER A 26 -8.69 -5.85 15.76
CA SER A 26 -10.13 -5.63 15.88
C SER A 26 -10.85 -6.77 16.61
N ASP A 27 -10.44 -8.02 16.36
CA ASP A 27 -11.14 -9.20 16.89
C ASP A 27 -10.20 -10.40 17.19
N ASP A 28 -8.89 -10.15 17.30
CA ASP A 28 -7.82 -11.14 17.53
C ASP A 28 -7.79 -12.30 16.51
N THR A 29 -8.63 -12.27 15.45
CA THR A 29 -8.84 -13.41 14.55
C THR A 29 -9.02 -12.95 13.11
N VAL A 30 -8.04 -13.21 12.25
CA VAL A 30 -8.18 -12.90 10.82
C VAL A 30 -9.18 -13.86 10.17
N THR A 31 -10.37 -13.35 9.86
CA THR A 31 -11.44 -14.06 9.16
C THR A 31 -11.10 -14.31 7.69
N ASN A 32 -11.80 -15.27 7.06
CA ASN A 32 -11.61 -15.57 5.63
C ASN A 32 -11.83 -14.33 4.74
N THR A 33 -12.75 -13.44 5.12
CA THR A 33 -13.01 -12.21 4.38
C THR A 33 -11.86 -11.20 4.52
N GLU A 34 -11.25 -11.10 5.70
CA GLU A 34 -10.10 -10.21 5.93
C GLU A 34 -8.85 -10.70 5.20
N TRP A 35 -8.64 -12.01 5.10
CA TRP A 35 -7.56 -12.57 4.27
C TRP A 35 -7.66 -12.13 2.81
N PHE A 36 -8.86 -12.08 2.26
CA PHE A 36 -9.08 -11.56 0.91
C PHE A 36 -8.73 -10.08 0.81
N ALA A 37 -9.14 -9.27 1.79
CA ALA A 37 -8.86 -7.84 1.80
C ALA A 37 -7.35 -7.55 1.97
N ILE A 38 -6.69 -8.25 2.89
CA ILE A 38 -5.24 -8.17 3.11
C ILE A 38 -4.48 -8.60 1.86
N GLY A 39 -4.82 -9.76 1.29
CA GLY A 39 -4.20 -10.26 0.06
C GLY A 39 -4.35 -9.26 -1.10
N THR A 40 -5.54 -8.67 -1.25
CA THR A 40 -5.78 -7.65 -2.27
C THR A 40 -4.97 -6.38 -2.01
N ALA A 41 -4.88 -5.92 -0.75
CA ALA A 41 -4.08 -4.74 -0.40
C ALA A 41 -2.59 -4.96 -0.71
N VAL A 42 -2.04 -6.15 -0.44
CA VAL A 42 -0.67 -6.51 -0.80
C VAL A 42 -0.47 -6.54 -2.31
N LEU A 43 -1.41 -7.13 -3.07
CA LEU A 43 -1.35 -7.15 -4.52
C LEU A 43 -1.41 -5.74 -5.12
N ILE A 44 -2.23 -4.84 -4.57
CA ILE A 44 -2.27 -3.44 -4.96
C ILE A 44 -0.92 -2.78 -4.68
N ALA A 45 -0.33 -2.98 -3.50
CA ALA A 45 0.96 -2.42 -3.15
C ALA A 45 2.08 -2.86 -4.11
N ILE A 46 2.05 -4.13 -4.54
CA ILE A 46 2.95 -4.64 -5.59
C ILE A 46 2.62 -4.00 -6.94
N GLY A 47 1.34 -3.93 -7.33
CA GLY A 47 0.89 -3.35 -8.60
C GLY A 47 1.28 -1.88 -8.77
N VAL A 48 1.38 -1.12 -7.67
CA VAL A 48 1.86 0.26 -7.68
C VAL A 48 3.30 0.40 -8.22
N LEU A 49 4.12 -0.66 -8.18
CA LEU A 49 5.44 -0.68 -8.84
C LEU A 49 5.34 -0.54 -10.36
N ALA A 50 4.29 -1.09 -10.97
CA ALA A 50 4.11 -1.07 -12.42
C ALA A 50 3.61 0.29 -12.92
N VAL A 51 2.98 1.09 -12.06
CA VAL A 51 2.54 2.43 -12.41
C VAL A 51 3.76 3.34 -12.50
N PRO A 52 3.96 4.15 -13.56
CA PRO A 52 5.03 5.14 -13.62
C PRO A 52 4.73 6.35 -12.72
N ASN A 53 5.76 7.06 -12.25
CA ASN A 53 5.57 8.34 -11.55
C ASN A 53 5.33 9.44 -12.57
N SER A 54 4.37 10.33 -12.31
CA SER A 54 4.17 11.52 -13.13
C SER A 54 5.45 12.36 -13.14
N PRO A 55 5.85 12.92 -14.31
CA PRO A 55 6.95 13.86 -14.39
C PRO A 55 6.72 15.00 -13.40
N GLN A 56 7.73 15.32 -12.60
CA GLN A 56 7.67 16.53 -11.78
C GLN A 56 7.94 17.71 -12.71
N GLU A 57 6.88 18.33 -13.25
CA GLU A 57 7.00 19.60 -13.95
C GLU A 57 7.67 20.62 -13.00
N PRO A 58 8.71 21.34 -13.46
CA PRO A 58 9.25 22.46 -12.71
C PRO A 58 8.12 23.49 -12.54
N ARG A 59 7.67 23.68 -11.30
CA ARG A 59 6.80 24.82 -10.99
C ARG A 59 7.64 26.08 -11.17
N GLY A 60 7.42 26.78 -12.28
CA GLY A 60 7.88 28.14 -12.50
C GLY A 60 7.22 29.12 -11.54
#